data_AF-A0A1T1IE82-F1
#
_entry.id   AF-A0A1T1IE82-F1
#
_cell.length_a   1.000
_cell.length_b   1.000
_cell.length_c   1.000
_cell.angle_alpha   90.00
_cell.angle_beta   90.00
_cell.angle_gamma   90.00
#
_symmetry.space_group_name_H-M   'P 1'
#
loop_
_entity.id
_entity.type
_entity.pdbx_description
1 polymer ?
#
loop_
_entity_poly.entity_id
_entity_poly.type
_entity_poly.pdbx_seq_one_letter_code
_entity_poly.pdbx_strand_id
1 'polypeptide(L)'
;MGRDTYMIAKEGSFTTFSGGSVKAELYREANAFCEGKGKQLMPLKDSSIDKGYGRHASAEVQFRCLDANDPELRRPTMESEPNMKIKFE
;
A
#
# COMPACT_ATOMS: atom_id res chain seq x y z
N MET A 1 -6.09 -13.78 -8.39
CA MET A 1 -6.40 -12.62 -7.54
C MET A 1 -7.75 -12.86 -6.89
N GLY A 2 -7.86 -12.72 -5.56
CA GLY A 2 -9.13 -12.94 -4.84
C GLY A 2 -10.17 -11.89 -5.23
N ARG A 3 -11.46 -12.26 -5.12
CA ARG A 3 -12.61 -11.45 -5.61
C ARG A 3 -12.67 -10.00 -5.10
N ASP A 4 -12.01 -9.71 -3.98
CA ASP A 4 -12.03 -8.40 -3.32
C ASP A 4 -10.62 -7.82 -3.12
N THR A 5 -9.59 -8.37 -3.78
CA THR A 5 -8.20 -7.88 -3.70
C THR A 5 -7.86 -6.96 -4.85
N TYR A 6 -7.41 -5.76 -4.50
CA TYR A 6 -6.98 -4.71 -5.41
C TYR A 6 -5.51 -4.39 -5.18
N MET A 7 -4.85 -3.93 -6.24
CA MET A 7 -3.45 -3.52 -6.20
C MET A 7 -3.35 -2.18 -6.90
N ILE A 8 -2.77 -1.20 -6.22
CA ILE A 8 -2.45 0.10 -6.78
C ILE A 8 -0.94 0.30 -6.72
N ALA A 9 -0.35 0.57 -7.87
CA ALA A 9 1.07 0.86 -8.00
C ALA A 9 1.23 2.23 -8.62
N LYS A 10 2.11 3.05 -8.05
CA LYS A 10 2.43 4.37 -8.56
C LYS A 10 3.92 4.57 -8.56
N GLU A 11 4.43 5.01 -9.70
CA GLU A 11 5.78 5.50 -9.83
C GLU A 11 5.77 6.97 -9.46
N GLY A 12 6.63 7.34 -8.51
CA GLY A 12 6.87 8.72 -8.11
C GLY A 12 7.42 9.51 -9.29
N SER A 13 6.98 10.77 -9.39
CA SER A 13 7.51 11.70 -10.38
C SER A 13 9.00 11.99 -10.12
N PHE A 14 9.68 12.66 -11.04
CA PHE A 14 11.09 13.04 -10.91
C PHE A 14 11.38 13.78 -9.58
N THR A 15 10.38 14.47 -9.02
CA THR A 15 10.42 15.23 -7.77
C THR A 15 10.14 14.41 -6.51
N THR A 16 9.67 13.16 -6.63
CA THR A 16 9.34 12.34 -5.46
C THR A 16 10.53 11.47 -5.10
N PHE A 17 11.20 11.83 -4.00
CA PHE A 17 12.43 11.17 -3.54
C PHE A 17 12.18 10.03 -2.54
N SER A 18 11.04 10.04 -1.85
CA SER A 18 10.68 8.99 -0.89
C SER A 18 9.53 8.14 -1.42
N GLY A 19 9.74 6.83 -1.46
CA GLY A 19 8.70 5.84 -1.72
C GLY A 19 7.62 5.85 -0.63
N GLY A 20 7.98 6.29 0.59
CA GLY A 20 7.03 6.49 1.69
C GLY A 20 5.98 7.57 1.39
N SER A 21 6.36 8.67 0.73
CA SER A 21 5.41 9.72 0.31
C SER A 21 4.44 9.22 -0.77
N VAL A 22 4.96 8.47 -1.75
CA VAL A 22 4.13 7.83 -2.79
C VAL A 22 3.16 6.84 -2.15
N LYS A 23 3.64 6.03 -1.19
CA LYS A 23 2.83 5.07 -0.45
C LYS A 23 1.70 5.74 0.32
N ALA A 24 1.97 6.85 1.03
CA ALA A 24 0.93 7.58 1.74
C ALA A 24 -0.16 8.13 0.81
N GLU A 25 0.20 8.55 -0.40
CA GLU A 25 -0.75 8.97 -1.42
C GLU A 25 -1.60 7.80 -1.93
N LEU A 26 -0.96 6.65 -2.21
CA LEU A 26 -1.65 5.42 -2.60
C LEU A 26 -2.65 4.96 -1.54
N TYR A 27 -2.30 5.06 -0.25
CA TYR A 27 -3.22 4.74 0.84
C TYR A 27 -4.45 5.65 0.86
N ARG A 28 -4.29 6.95 0.59
CA ARG A 28 -5.42 7.88 0.51
C ARG A 28 -6.34 7.55 -0.65
N GLU A 29 -5.77 7.24 -1.81
CA GLU A 29 -6.51 6.88 -3.02
C GLU A 29 -7.24 5.55 -2.85
N ALA A 30 -6.58 4.55 -2.26
CA ALA A 30 -7.17 3.27 -1.93
C ALA A 30 -8.31 3.42 -0.89
N ASN A 31 -8.14 4.30 0.11
CA ASN A 31 -9.18 4.57 1.09
C ASN A 31 -10.42 5.20 0.43
N ALA A 32 -10.22 6.23 -0.40
CA ALA A 32 -11.30 6.86 -1.15
C ALA A 32 -12.02 5.87 -2.10
N PHE A 33 -11.28 4.93 -2.70
CA PHE A 33 -11.85 3.88 -3.55
C PHE A 33 -12.76 2.93 -2.78
N CYS A 34 -12.35 2.49 -1.58
CA CYS A 34 -13.18 1.64 -0.75
C CYS A 34 -14.38 2.42 -0.16
N GLU A 35 -14.18 3.65 0.29
CA GLU A 35 -15.24 4.54 0.79
C GLU A 35 -16.32 4.79 -0.28
N GLY A 36 -15.94 5.00 -1.54
CA GLY A 36 -16.87 5.14 -2.66
C GLY A 36 -17.73 3.89 -2.92
N LYS A 37 -17.34 2.73 -2.37
CA LYS A 37 -18.10 1.48 -2.41
C LYS A 37 -18.85 1.20 -1.10
N GLY A 38 -18.78 2.09 -0.11
CA GLY A 38 -19.31 1.85 1.23
C GLY A 38 -18.55 0.77 2.00
N LYS A 39 -17.31 0.49 1.62
CA LYS A 39 -16.45 -0.54 2.21
C LYS A 39 -15.28 0.10 2.94
N GLN A 40 -14.67 -0.64 3.88
CA GLN A 40 -13.45 -0.21 4.56
C GLN A 40 -12.20 -0.74 3.86
N LEU A 41 -11.17 0.10 3.81
CA LEU A 41 -9.85 -0.28 3.34
C LEU A 41 -9.18 -1.22 4.34
N MET A 42 -8.76 -2.38 3.84
CA MET A 42 -7.83 -3.27 4.51
C MET A 42 -6.51 -3.33 3.73
N PRO A 43 -5.39 -2.81 4.28
CA PRO A 43 -4.08 -3.15 3.73
C PRO A 43 -3.79 -4.64 3.89
N LEU A 44 -3.35 -5.28 2.80
CA LEU A 44 -2.82 -6.64 2.85
C LEU A 44 -1.30 -6.62 2.83
N LYS A 45 -0.73 -5.93 1.83
CA LYS A 45 0.71 -5.87 1.59
C LYS A 45 1.04 -4.51 1.03
N ASP A 46 2.11 -3.92 1.51
CA ASP A 46 2.65 -2.70 0.96
C ASP A 46 4.15 -2.84 0.68
N SER A 47 4.58 -2.25 -0.42
CA SER A 47 5.96 -2.18 -0.82
C SER A 47 6.26 -0.75 -1.23
N SER A 48 7.34 -0.20 -0.72
CA SER A 48 7.83 1.12 -1.11
C SER A 48 9.31 1.01 -1.41
N ILE A 49 9.69 1.50 -2.58
CA ILE A 49 11.06 1.59 -3.04
C ILE A 49 11.40 3.07 -3.08
N ASP A 50 12.38 3.46 -2.27
CA ASP A 50 12.89 4.82 -2.29
C ASP A 50 13.70 5.10 -3.56
N LYS A 51 13.82 6.39 -3.91
CA LYS A 51 14.56 6.80 -5.09
C LYS A 51 16.02 6.40 -4.94
N GLY A 52 16.53 5.63 -5.91
CA GLY A 52 17.89 5.12 -5.91
C GLY A 52 18.68 5.63 -7.12
N TYR A 53 19.98 5.33 -7.15
CA TYR A 53 20.82 5.66 -8.29
C TYR A 53 20.28 4.97 -9.56
N GLY A 54 19.70 5.74 -10.49
CA GLY A 54 19.09 5.24 -11.73
C GLY A 54 17.67 4.65 -11.59
N ARG A 55 16.99 4.81 -10.45
CA ARG A 55 15.58 4.38 -10.28
C ARG A 55 14.72 5.46 -9.63
N HIS A 56 13.50 5.60 -10.14
CA HIS A 56 12.47 6.45 -9.54
C HIS A 56 11.93 5.81 -8.26
N ALA A 57 11.50 6.64 -7.31
CA ALA A 57 10.76 6.14 -6.16
C ALA A 57 9.48 5.49 -6.67
N SER A 58 9.11 4.33 -6.17
CA SER A 58 7.85 3.67 -6.53
C SER A 58 7.23 3.06 -5.28
N ALA A 59 5.91 2.98 -5.28
CA ALA A 59 5.20 2.29 -4.22
C ALA A 59 4.10 1.42 -4.83
N GLU A 60 3.85 0.30 -4.20
CA GLU A 60 2.77 -0.61 -4.49
C GLU A 60 2.04 -0.90 -3.20
N VAL A 61 0.72 -0.79 -3.22
CA VAL A 61 -0.13 -1.15 -2.10
C VAL A 61 -1.18 -2.13 -2.61
N GLN A 62 -1.20 -3.31 -2.00
CA GLN A 62 -2.24 -4.31 -2.15
C GLN A 62 -3.21 -4.19 -0.98
N PHE A 63 -4.48 -4.01 -1.30
CA PHE A 63 -5.53 -3.79 -0.32
C PHE A 63 -6.79 -4.55 -0.70
N ARG A 64 -7.66 -4.79 0.27
CA ARG A 64 -9.02 -5.26 0.06
C ARG A 64 -10.00 -4.19 0.47
N CYS A 65 -11.12 -4.13 -0.24
CA CYS A 65 -12.28 -3.39 0.23
C CYS A 65 -13.24 -4.40 0.84
N LEU A 66 -13.36 -4.39 2.16
CA LEU A 66 -14.22 -5.30 2.91
C LEU A 66 -15.36 -4.54 3.56
N ASP A 67 -16.45 -5.23 3.86
CA ASP A 67 -17.54 -4.62 4.62
C ASP A 67 -17.07 -4.32 6.05
N ALA A 68 -17.66 -3.31 6.71
CA ALA A 68 -17.37 -3.03 8.11
C ALA A 68 -17.74 -4.22 9.02
N ASN A 69 -18.67 -5.08 8.56
CA ASN A 69 -19.08 -6.29 9.26
C ASN A 69 -18.24 -7.53 8.91
N ASP A 70 -17.24 -7.39 8.04
CA ASP A 70 -16.46 -8.53 7.59
C ASP A 70 -15.50 -9.02 8.70
N PRO A 71 -15.53 -10.31 9.07
CA PRO A 71 -14.65 -10.86 10.10
C PRO A 71 -13.16 -10.78 9.71
N GLU A 72 -12.81 -10.72 8.42
CA GLU A 72 -11.43 -10.48 7.98
C GLU A 72 -10.98 -9.09 8.44
N LEU A 73 -11.84 -8.07 8.46
CA LEU A 73 -11.51 -6.70 8.90
C LEU A 73 -11.07 -6.61 10.37
N ARG A 74 -11.63 -7.49 11.20
CA ARG A 74 -11.34 -7.56 12.64
C ARG A 74 -10.05 -8.30 12.95
N ARG A 75 -9.51 -9.07 11.99
CA ARG A 75 -8.27 -9.83 12.14
C ARG A 75 -7.39 -9.60 10.91
N PRO A 76 -6.77 -8.42 10.80
CA PRO A 76 -5.90 -8.14 9.67
C PRO A 76 -4.72 -9.11 9.74
N THR A 77 -4.70 -10.11 8.85
CA THR A 77 -3.49 -10.88 8.53
C THR A 77 -2.57 -9.96 7.74
N MET A 78 -2.01 -8.97 8.44
CA MET A 78 -0.85 -8.24 7.95
C MET A 78 0.31 -9.23 8.04
N GLU A 79 0.72 -9.80 6.91
CA GLU A 79 2.07 -10.34 6.81
C GLU A 79 3.01 -9.15 6.98
N SER A 80 3.43 -8.89 8.23
CA SER A 80 4.58 -8.02 8.49
C SER A 80 5.78 -8.69 7.84
N GLU A 81 6.06 -8.33 6.60
CA GLU A 81 7.40 -8.52 6.07
C GLU A 81 8.27 -7.41 6.68
N PRO A 82 9.22 -7.74 7.59
CA PRO A 82 10.15 -6.75 8.11
C PRO A 82 11.12 -6.35 6.99
N ASN A 83 10.75 -5.38 6.14
CA ASN A 83 11.66 -4.77 5.16
C ASN A 83 12.32 -3.50 5.72
N MET A 84 12.96 -3.61 6.88
CA MET A 84 13.98 -2.65 7.24
C MET A 84 15.27 -3.41 7.46
N LYS A 85 15.98 -3.71 6.36
CA LYS A 85 17.40 -4.04 6.44
C LYS A 85 18.15 -2.80 6.88
N ILE A 86 18.25 -2.60 8.19
CA ILE A 86 19.16 -1.64 8.78
C ILE A 86 20.57 -2.13 8.40
N LYS A 87 21.18 -1.55 7.36
CA LYS A 87 22.61 -1.72 7.12
C LYS A 87 23.31 -0.96 8.24
N PHE A 88 23.83 -1.69 9.22
CA PHE A 88 24.90 -1.19 10.06
C PHE A 88 26.18 -1.28 9.22
N GLU A 89 26.81 -0.12 8.99
CA GLU A 89 28.18 -0.01 8.48
C GLU A 89 29.18 -0.16 9.64
#